data_AF-A0A9D6N644-F1
#
_entry.id   AF-A0A9D6N644-F1
#
_cell.length_a   1.000
_cell.length_b   1.000
_cell.length_c   1.000
_cell.angle_alpha   90.00
_cell.angle_beta   90.00
_cell.angle_gamma   90.00
#
_symmetry.space_group_name_H-M   'P 1'
#
loop_
_entity.id
_entity.type
_entity.pdbx_description
1 polymer ?
#
loop_
_entity_poly.entity_id
_entity_poly.type
_entity_poly.pdbx_seq_one_letter_code
_entity_poly.pdbx_strand_id
1 'polypeptide(L)'
;MSVRGLVLALLVMVVAGCTIRPVRTYELTATVTNDANQLLVVEGTTSLPEGAPVEAILFDRDGRRLAADQGVVQDSSYFVVLDVRRAPGFVPLTLEVAYDPVIAPAEVREQTGLLGEAMNGEQVEESHGRCRLVERAGVVMVVNTRQAAFREIQGEGSLRELESYIARNPRDAEVMVHLGLAYLKWRPAERRVGSRAHALLQRAVQIDPDTEMSLEARLWLSKLEADQRARAAERAHREALSTGPGGRFSTNSRIVPGEALGEVRLGMPLRALMRRFAPEQIPDLSGPGVVDVRFPAYHDLTVTVDRETSRVLSASSTSDFFRLPAGVGVGSLIQEFYPVYPRIPVVFGEPETLPDGTRVAWGAVRLEGLLLVVERRTEPQFGIPVDRVVEIGVLPPDELPAP
;
A
#
# COMPACT_ATOMS: atom_id res chain seq x y z
N MET A 1 -29.61 42.46 -62.57
CA MET A 1 -29.95 41.62 -61.39
C MET A 1 -30.60 42.52 -60.36
N SER A 2 -31.84 42.20 -59.97
CA SER A 2 -32.69 43.09 -59.17
C SER A 2 -32.18 43.19 -57.73
N VAL A 3 -32.05 44.42 -57.21
CA VAL A 3 -31.70 44.74 -55.81
C VAL A 3 -32.61 44.00 -54.82
N ARG A 4 -33.83 43.65 -55.23
CA ARG A 4 -34.77 42.84 -54.44
C ARG A 4 -34.28 41.41 -54.17
N GLY A 5 -33.52 40.80 -55.09
CA GLY A 5 -32.98 39.46 -54.90
C GLY A 5 -31.82 39.42 -53.89
N LEU A 6 -31.00 40.48 -53.85
CA LEU A 6 -29.87 40.58 -52.92
C LEU A 6 -30.35 40.86 -51.49
N VAL A 7 -31.39 41.70 -51.33
CA VAL A 7 -32.00 41.98 -50.02
C VAL A 7 -32.73 40.76 -49.47
N LEU A 8 -33.41 39.97 -50.32
CA LEU A 8 -34.09 38.74 -49.89
C LEU A 8 -33.07 37.65 -49.49
N ALA A 9 -31.96 37.52 -50.22
CA ALA A 9 -30.89 36.57 -49.88
C ALA A 9 -30.15 36.96 -48.58
N LEU A 10 -29.95 38.26 -48.34
CA LEU A 10 -29.38 38.75 -47.07
C LEU A 10 -30.33 38.52 -45.90
N LEU A 11 -31.64 38.73 -46.09
CA LEU A 11 -32.64 38.51 -45.04
C LEU A 11 -32.77 37.02 -44.67
N VAL A 12 -32.70 36.12 -45.66
CA VAL A 12 -32.71 34.67 -45.42
C VAL A 12 -31.45 34.20 -44.71
N MET A 13 -30.27 34.79 -44.98
CA MET A 13 -29.04 34.48 -44.22
C MET A 13 -29.07 35.03 -42.78
N VAL A 14 -29.65 36.21 -42.54
CA VAL A 14 -29.80 36.75 -41.18
C VAL A 14 -30.82 35.96 -40.35
N VAL A 15 -31.88 35.44 -40.98
CA VAL A 15 -32.89 34.60 -40.31
C VAL A 15 -32.42 33.15 -40.13
N ALA A 16 -31.56 32.62 -41.02
CA ALA A 16 -31.02 31.25 -40.90
C ALA A 16 -29.78 31.14 -39.99
N GLY A 17 -29.10 32.25 -39.67
CA GLY A 17 -27.82 32.24 -38.95
C GLY A 17 -27.84 32.79 -37.52
N CYS A 18 -28.98 33.29 -37.03
CA CYS A 18 -29.10 33.83 -35.68
C CYS A 18 -30.33 33.24 -34.98
N THR A 19 -30.28 31.95 -34.67
CA THR A 19 -31.08 31.39 -33.59
C THR A 19 -30.55 31.97 -32.28
N ILE A 20 -31.00 33.18 -31.94
CA ILE A 20 -30.79 33.77 -30.62
C ILE A 20 -31.51 32.84 -29.65
N ARG A 21 -30.76 31.91 -29.05
CA ARG A 21 -31.28 31.08 -27.96
C ARG A 21 -31.61 32.04 -26.81
N PRO A 22 -32.86 32.07 -26.32
CA PRO A 22 -33.19 32.89 -25.17
C PRO A 22 -32.36 32.39 -23.99
N VAL A 23 -31.51 33.26 -23.47
CA VAL A 23 -30.72 32.99 -22.27
C VAL A 23 -31.68 32.82 -21.09
N ARG A 24 -31.53 31.74 -20.33
CA ARG A 24 -32.36 31.44 -19.16
C ARG A 24 -31.53 31.41 -17.90
N THR A 25 -32.10 31.94 -16.82
CA THR A 25 -31.50 31.82 -15.50
C THR A 25 -31.77 30.42 -14.96
N TYR A 26 -30.70 29.73 -14.54
CA TYR A 26 -30.79 28.43 -13.91
C TYR A 26 -30.23 28.46 -12.50
N GLU A 27 -30.84 27.65 -11.63
CA GLU A 27 -30.49 27.54 -10.22
C GLU A 27 -30.49 26.06 -9.79
N LEU A 28 -29.58 25.73 -8.88
CA LEU A 28 -29.46 24.48 -8.15
C LEU A 28 -29.55 24.80 -6.65
N THR A 29 -30.39 24.06 -5.93
CA THR A 29 -30.31 24.00 -4.47
C THR A 29 -29.82 22.63 -4.07
N ALA A 30 -29.12 22.52 -2.95
CA ALA A 30 -28.70 21.23 -2.41
C ALA A 30 -28.99 21.19 -0.90
N THR A 31 -29.73 20.16 -0.50
CA THR A 31 -29.97 19.79 0.89
C THR A 31 -29.39 18.41 1.12
N VAL A 32 -28.78 18.23 2.29
CA VAL A 32 -27.98 17.05 2.57
C VAL A 32 -28.57 16.33 3.77
N THR A 33 -28.95 15.07 3.55
CA THR A 33 -29.39 14.17 4.61
C THR A 33 -28.37 13.05 4.76
N ASN A 34 -27.84 12.89 5.96
CA ASN A 34 -26.83 11.86 6.25
C ASN A 34 -27.51 10.69 6.97
N ASP A 35 -27.67 9.57 6.27
CA ASP A 35 -28.22 8.34 6.85
C ASP A 35 -27.07 7.43 7.31
N ALA A 36 -26.97 7.28 8.64
CA ALA A 36 -26.03 6.40 9.32
C ALA A 36 -24.54 6.58 8.97
N ASN A 37 -24.13 7.76 8.49
CA ASN A 37 -22.74 8.09 8.13
C ASN A 37 -22.13 7.21 7.03
N GLN A 38 -22.90 6.39 6.32
CA GLN A 38 -22.38 5.53 5.24
C GLN A 38 -22.73 6.07 3.87
N LEU A 39 -23.92 6.67 3.79
CA LEU A 39 -24.46 7.28 2.59
C LEU A 39 -24.77 8.74 2.86
N LEU A 40 -24.37 9.59 1.93
CA LEU A 40 -24.77 10.98 1.91
C LEU A 40 -25.80 11.15 0.81
N VAL A 41 -27.02 11.44 1.23
CA VAL A 41 -28.12 11.73 0.31
C VAL A 41 -28.11 13.22 0.02
N VAL A 42 -27.98 13.57 -1.25
CA VAL A 42 -28.07 14.94 -1.75
C VAL A 42 -29.39 15.05 -2.49
N GLU A 43 -30.30 15.85 -1.94
CA GLU A 43 -31.59 16.16 -2.53
C GLU A 43 -31.65 17.65 -2.82
N GLY A 44 -32.15 18.01 -4.00
CA GLY A 44 -32.21 19.40 -4.40
C GLY A 44 -33.27 19.69 -5.43
N THR A 45 -33.61 20.96 -5.55
CA THR A 45 -34.50 21.47 -6.60
C THR A 45 -33.68 22.21 -7.65
N THR A 46 -34.16 22.20 -8.88
CA THR A 46 -33.51 22.92 -9.97
C THR A 46 -34.49 23.40 -11.02
N SER A 47 -34.09 24.43 -11.75
CA SER A 47 -34.79 24.94 -12.94
C SER A 47 -34.26 24.33 -14.24
N LEU A 48 -33.31 23.39 -14.16
CA LEU A 48 -32.81 22.65 -15.33
C LEU A 48 -33.94 21.85 -15.99
N PRO A 49 -33.84 21.59 -17.32
CA PRO A 49 -34.80 20.75 -18.02
C PRO A 49 -34.86 19.33 -17.45
N GLU A 50 -36.02 18.70 -17.58
CA GLU A 50 -36.20 17.29 -17.23
C GLU A 50 -35.20 16.40 -18.00
N GLY A 51 -34.66 15.39 -17.32
CA GLY A 51 -33.63 14.52 -17.89
C GLY A 51 -32.21 15.09 -17.85
N ALA A 52 -32.00 16.30 -17.30
CA ALA A 52 -30.66 16.85 -17.10
C ALA A 52 -29.86 16.01 -16.08
N PRO A 53 -28.63 15.57 -16.41
CA PRO A 53 -27.78 14.87 -15.45
C PRO A 53 -27.12 15.85 -14.48
N VAL A 54 -27.18 15.55 -13.19
CA VAL A 54 -26.55 16.34 -12.13
C VAL A 54 -25.52 15.47 -11.43
N GLU A 55 -24.26 15.89 -11.39
CA GLU A 55 -23.18 15.21 -10.68
C GLU A 55 -23.00 15.84 -9.30
N ALA A 56 -22.90 15.01 -8.26
CA ALA A 56 -22.48 15.46 -6.95
C ALA A 56 -21.10 14.88 -6.64
N ILE A 57 -20.17 15.72 -6.18
CA ILE A 57 -18.79 15.34 -5.85
C ILE A 57 -18.46 15.87 -4.46
N LEU A 58 -17.93 15.00 -3.61
CA LEU A 58 -17.45 15.35 -2.29
C LEU A 58 -15.92 15.46 -2.30
N PHE A 59 -15.41 16.60 -1.84
CA PHE A 59 -13.99 16.91 -1.72
C PHE A 59 -13.56 17.05 -0.26
N ASP A 60 -12.31 16.66 0.01
CA ASP A 60 -11.62 17.03 1.24
C ASP A 60 -11.05 18.45 1.18
N ARG A 61 -10.42 18.88 2.28
CA ARG A 61 -9.80 20.20 2.41
C ARG A 61 -8.65 20.43 1.42
N ASP A 62 -7.99 19.37 0.97
CA ASP A 62 -6.86 19.43 0.04
C ASP A 62 -7.34 19.37 -1.43
N GLY A 63 -8.65 19.33 -1.66
CA GLY A 63 -9.26 19.26 -2.99
C GLY A 63 -9.28 17.86 -3.59
N ARG A 64 -9.00 16.81 -2.80
CA ARG A 64 -9.07 15.43 -3.26
C ARG A 64 -10.51 14.96 -3.28
N ARG A 65 -10.91 14.34 -4.40
CA ARG A 65 -12.22 13.68 -4.55
C ARG A 65 -12.32 12.46 -3.63
N LEU A 66 -13.30 12.48 -2.74
CA LEU A 66 -13.59 11.42 -1.78
C LEU A 66 -14.70 10.48 -2.27
N ALA A 67 -15.76 11.07 -2.81
CA ALA A 67 -16.95 10.36 -3.30
C ALA A 67 -17.57 11.15 -4.44
N ALA A 68 -18.31 10.47 -5.32
CA ALA A 68 -19.07 11.11 -6.37
C ALA A 68 -20.07 10.14 -6.98
N ASP A 69 -21.19 10.69 -7.42
CA ASP A 69 -22.22 9.96 -8.14
C ASP A 69 -23.09 10.94 -8.97
N GLN A 70 -24.00 10.41 -9.78
CA GLN A 70 -24.87 11.18 -10.66
C GLN A 70 -26.35 10.88 -10.41
N GLY A 71 -27.17 11.92 -10.52
CA GLY A 71 -28.62 11.86 -10.54
C GLY A 71 -29.17 12.47 -11.82
N VAL A 72 -30.49 12.36 -12.00
CA VAL A 72 -31.20 12.94 -13.14
C VAL A 72 -32.33 13.81 -12.61
N VAL A 73 -32.55 14.96 -13.24
CA VAL A 73 -33.65 15.86 -12.91
C VAL A 73 -34.99 15.24 -13.30
N GLN A 74 -35.89 15.10 -12.34
CA GLN A 74 -37.28 14.67 -12.48
C GLN A 74 -38.18 15.62 -11.69
N ASP A 75 -39.24 16.13 -12.32
CA ASP A 75 -40.18 17.07 -11.68
C ASP A 75 -39.50 18.24 -10.96
N SER A 76 -38.51 18.87 -11.62
CA SER A 76 -37.70 19.98 -11.08
C SER A 76 -36.90 19.63 -9.80
N SER A 77 -36.73 18.35 -9.52
CA SER A 77 -36.01 17.82 -8.36
C SER A 77 -34.96 16.82 -8.80
N TYR A 78 -33.93 16.61 -7.99
CA TYR A 78 -32.92 15.59 -8.24
C TYR A 78 -32.46 14.95 -6.94
N PHE A 79 -31.92 13.75 -7.06
CA PHE A 79 -31.46 12.95 -5.94
C PHE A 79 -30.15 12.25 -6.32
N VAL A 80 -29.14 12.34 -5.46
CA VAL A 80 -27.83 11.67 -5.62
C VAL A 80 -27.42 11.03 -4.31
N VAL A 81 -26.89 9.80 -4.37
CA VAL A 81 -26.40 9.08 -3.18
C VAL A 81 -24.91 8.91 -3.28
N LEU A 82 -24.16 9.50 -2.35
CA LEU A 82 -22.72 9.34 -2.28
C LEU A 82 -22.33 8.28 -1.25
N ASP A 83 -21.47 7.35 -1.65
CA ASP A 83 -20.80 6.44 -0.73
C ASP A 83 -19.69 7.19 0.02
N VAL A 84 -19.95 7.52 1.28
CA VAL A 84 -19.06 8.33 2.13
C VAL A 84 -18.36 7.50 3.20
N ARG A 85 -18.29 6.17 3.03
CA ARG A 85 -17.61 5.27 3.99
C ARG A 85 -16.15 5.62 4.23
N ARG A 86 -15.51 6.29 3.25
CA ARG A 86 -14.11 6.73 3.29
C ARG A 86 -13.92 8.21 3.63
N ALA A 87 -15.01 8.96 3.82
CA ALA A 87 -14.92 10.38 4.16
C ALA A 87 -14.49 10.55 5.63
N PRO A 88 -13.59 11.51 5.93
CA PRO A 88 -13.17 11.79 7.30
C PRO A 88 -14.32 12.41 8.10
N GLY A 89 -14.39 12.10 9.39
CA GLY A 89 -15.39 12.65 10.31
C GLY A 89 -14.95 13.97 10.93
N PHE A 90 -15.89 14.85 11.29
CA PHE A 90 -15.62 16.15 11.94
C PHE A 90 -14.68 17.12 11.20
N VAL A 91 -14.37 16.85 9.94
CA VAL A 91 -13.61 17.74 9.07
C VAL A 91 -14.61 18.45 8.14
N PRO A 92 -14.44 19.76 7.88
CA PRO A 92 -15.23 20.44 6.85
C PRO A 92 -14.89 19.86 5.47
N LEU A 93 -15.92 19.37 4.78
CA LEU A 93 -15.87 18.87 3.42
C LEU A 93 -16.60 19.83 2.49
N THR A 94 -16.26 19.79 1.21
CA THR A 94 -16.95 20.57 0.18
C THR A 94 -17.74 19.62 -0.71
N LEU A 95 -19.06 19.78 -0.72
CA LEU A 95 -19.93 19.16 -1.69
C LEU A 95 -20.09 20.12 -2.87
N GLU A 96 -19.70 19.68 -4.06
CA GLU A 96 -20.01 20.36 -5.31
C GLU A 96 -21.13 19.59 -6.02
N VAL A 97 -22.22 20.27 -6.34
CA VAL A 97 -23.28 19.74 -7.19
C VAL A 97 -23.25 20.53 -8.49
N ALA A 98 -23.10 19.84 -9.61
CA ALA A 98 -22.89 20.49 -10.89
C ALA A 98 -23.66 19.83 -12.04
N TYR A 99 -24.08 20.67 -12.97
CA TYR A 99 -24.54 20.27 -14.29
C TYR A 99 -23.51 20.65 -15.35
N ASP A 100 -23.17 19.69 -16.21
CA ASP A 100 -22.29 19.89 -17.36
C ASP A 100 -23.07 19.62 -18.66
N PRO A 101 -23.24 20.63 -19.53
CA PRO A 101 -24.02 20.49 -20.75
C PRO A 101 -23.44 19.48 -21.74
N VAL A 102 -22.15 19.16 -21.66
CA VAL A 102 -21.49 18.25 -22.62
C VAL A 102 -21.98 16.82 -22.47
N ILE A 103 -22.31 16.39 -21.26
CA ILE A 103 -22.78 15.03 -20.95
C ILE A 103 -24.30 14.90 -21.03
N ALA A 104 -25.02 16.00 -21.27
CA ALA A 104 -26.47 16.02 -21.26
C ALA A 104 -27.08 15.41 -22.54
N PRO A 105 -28.29 14.82 -22.46
CA PRO A 105 -29.04 14.38 -23.64
C PRO A 105 -29.28 15.51 -24.65
N ALA A 106 -29.55 15.16 -25.91
CA ALA A 106 -29.78 16.16 -26.97
C ALA A 106 -30.93 17.13 -26.64
N GLU A 107 -32.03 16.60 -26.10
CA GLU A 107 -33.24 17.35 -25.73
C GLU A 107 -32.97 18.41 -24.63
N VAL A 108 -32.06 18.11 -23.71
CA VAL A 108 -31.63 19.05 -22.66
C VAL A 108 -30.70 20.12 -23.26
N ARG A 109 -29.74 19.70 -24.10
CA ARG A 109 -28.79 20.60 -24.77
C ARG A 109 -29.44 21.56 -25.76
N GLU A 110 -30.59 21.20 -26.33
CA GLU A 110 -31.38 22.14 -27.14
C GLU A 110 -31.79 23.38 -26.34
N GLN A 111 -32.00 23.22 -25.03
CA GLN A 111 -32.43 24.27 -24.11
C GLN A 111 -31.26 24.98 -23.43
N THR A 112 -30.25 24.24 -22.95
CA THR A 112 -29.11 24.79 -22.20
C THR A 112 -27.96 25.25 -23.08
N GLY A 113 -27.89 24.76 -24.32
CA GLY A 113 -26.76 24.98 -25.21
C GLY A 113 -25.82 23.78 -25.28
N LEU A 114 -25.03 23.69 -26.36
CA LEU A 114 -24.06 22.59 -26.53
C LEU A 114 -22.91 22.68 -25.52
N LEU A 115 -22.55 23.91 -25.16
CA LEU A 115 -21.52 24.25 -24.19
C LEU A 115 -22.08 25.06 -23.03
N GLY A 116 -23.41 25.10 -22.87
CA GLY A 116 -24.08 25.87 -21.82
C GLY A 116 -24.27 27.34 -22.14
N GLU A 117 -24.11 27.74 -23.40
CA GLU A 117 -24.18 29.13 -23.85
C GLU A 117 -25.54 29.81 -23.64
N ALA A 118 -26.61 29.03 -23.39
CA ALA A 118 -27.94 29.54 -23.07
C ALA A 118 -28.21 29.62 -21.56
N MET A 119 -27.26 29.24 -20.72
CA MET A 119 -27.36 29.32 -19.27
C MET A 119 -26.84 30.66 -18.74
N ASN A 120 -27.51 31.20 -17.73
CA ASN A 120 -27.10 32.40 -17.00
C ASN A 120 -27.50 32.28 -15.53
N GLY A 121 -26.96 33.14 -14.68
CA GLY A 121 -27.19 33.13 -13.23
C GLY A 121 -25.89 33.14 -12.43
N GLU A 122 -25.99 33.42 -11.13
CA GLU A 122 -24.83 33.54 -10.23
C GLU A 122 -24.08 32.21 -10.03
N GLN A 123 -24.77 31.09 -10.23
CA GLN A 123 -24.21 29.74 -10.13
C GLN A 123 -23.59 29.24 -11.44
N VAL A 124 -23.61 30.04 -12.52
CA VAL A 124 -23.02 29.64 -13.80
C VAL A 124 -21.55 30.02 -13.84
N GLU A 125 -20.68 29.02 -13.95
CA GLU A 125 -19.23 29.17 -14.02
C GLU A 125 -18.71 28.85 -15.43
N GLU A 126 -17.90 29.74 -15.99
CA GLU A 126 -17.19 29.48 -17.24
C GLU A 126 -15.86 28.77 -16.95
N SER A 127 -15.67 27.58 -17.52
CA SER A 127 -14.47 26.78 -17.35
C SER A 127 -14.13 26.05 -18.64
N HIS A 128 -12.90 26.19 -19.12
CA HIS A 128 -12.41 25.52 -20.34
C HIS A 128 -13.29 25.76 -21.58
N GLY A 129 -13.85 26.96 -21.74
CA GLY A 129 -14.67 27.33 -22.90
C GLY A 129 -16.09 26.77 -22.89
N ARG A 130 -16.59 26.35 -21.72
CA ARG A 130 -17.98 25.91 -21.50
C ARG A 130 -18.53 26.47 -20.19
N CYS A 131 -19.84 26.68 -20.15
CA CYS A 131 -20.57 27.12 -18.97
C CYS A 131 -21.10 25.90 -18.22
N ARG A 132 -20.76 25.79 -16.93
CA ARG A 132 -21.29 24.78 -16.00
C ARG A 132 -22.17 25.47 -14.98
N LEU A 133 -23.24 24.83 -14.54
CA LEU A 133 -24.04 25.31 -13.42
C LEU A 133 -23.54 24.58 -12.17
N VAL A 134 -23.11 25.31 -11.13
CA VAL A 134 -22.42 24.75 -9.98
C VAL A 134 -22.97 25.35 -8.68
N GLU A 135 -23.32 24.48 -7.74
CA GLU A 135 -23.67 24.82 -6.36
C GLU A 135 -22.68 24.15 -5.40
N ARG A 136 -22.21 24.90 -4.40
CA ARG A 136 -21.25 24.38 -3.40
C ARG A 136 -21.78 24.54 -1.99
N ALA A 137 -21.78 23.42 -1.26
CA ALA A 137 -22.20 23.39 0.14
C ALA A 137 -21.08 22.86 1.05
N GLY A 138 -20.94 23.47 2.22
CA GLY A 138 -20.09 22.96 3.29
C GLY A 138 -20.80 21.81 4.01
N VAL A 139 -20.15 20.65 4.09
CA VAL A 139 -20.70 19.46 4.75
C VAL A 139 -19.76 19.03 5.87
N VAL A 140 -20.31 18.76 7.06
CA VAL A 140 -19.57 18.13 8.15
C VAL A 140 -20.20 16.79 8.46
N MET A 141 -19.42 15.72 8.31
CA MET A 141 -19.87 14.38 8.67
C MET A 141 -19.89 14.25 10.20
N VAL A 142 -21.08 14.15 10.77
CA VAL A 142 -21.29 13.90 12.21
C VAL A 142 -21.15 12.41 12.49
N VAL A 143 -19.90 11.94 12.40
CA VAL A 143 -19.53 10.56 12.69
C VAL A 143 -19.25 10.44 14.19
N ASN A 144 -19.57 9.32 14.86
CA ASN A 144 -19.05 9.13 16.23
C ASN A 144 -17.50 9.15 16.16
N THR A 145 -16.82 9.82 17.09
CA THR A 145 -15.35 9.87 17.17
C THR A 145 -14.71 8.49 17.09
N ARG A 146 -15.38 7.45 17.61
CA ARG A 146 -14.97 6.05 17.46
C ARG A 146 -15.00 5.62 16.00
N GLN A 147 -16.12 5.80 15.30
CA GLN A 147 -16.30 5.44 13.89
C GLN A 147 -15.41 6.27 12.94
N ALA A 148 -15.10 7.53 13.26
CA ALA A 148 -14.14 8.34 12.49
C ALA A 148 -12.73 7.76 12.59
N ALA A 149 -12.27 7.48 13.82
CA ALA A 149 -10.99 6.84 14.10
C ALA A 149 -10.85 5.46 13.42
N PHE A 150 -11.96 4.73 13.29
CA PHE A 150 -12.01 3.43 12.61
C PHE A 150 -11.83 3.49 11.09
N ARG A 151 -12.42 4.50 10.44
CA ARG A 151 -12.39 4.64 8.98
C ARG A 151 -11.01 5.04 8.46
N GLU A 152 -10.19 5.65 9.29
CA GLU A 152 -8.85 6.12 8.94
C GLU A 152 -7.75 5.06 9.07
N ILE A 153 -8.00 3.91 9.71
CA ILE A 153 -7.05 2.80 9.92
C ILE A 153 -6.46 2.24 8.59
N GLN A 154 -7.03 2.59 7.44
CA GLN A 154 -6.53 2.18 6.13
C GLN A 154 -5.33 2.99 5.60
N GLY A 155 -4.88 4.07 6.27
CA GLY A 155 -3.70 4.87 5.86
C GLY A 155 -2.75 5.24 7.00
N GLU A 156 -1.45 5.47 6.70
CA GLU A 156 -0.39 5.80 7.67
C GLU A 156 -0.63 7.11 8.46
N GLY A 157 -1.43 8.04 7.93
CA GLY A 157 -1.76 9.32 8.58
C GLY A 157 -2.60 9.19 9.86
N SER A 158 -3.18 8.01 10.12
CA SER A 158 -4.20 7.76 11.15
C SER A 158 -3.68 7.48 12.57
N LEU A 159 -2.38 7.20 12.73
CA LEU A 159 -1.84 6.77 14.02
C LEU A 159 -1.86 7.89 15.07
N ARG A 160 -1.57 9.13 14.65
CA ARG A 160 -1.49 10.29 15.55
C ARG A 160 -2.85 10.70 16.12
N GLU A 161 -3.91 10.50 15.34
CA GLU A 161 -5.27 10.82 15.75
C GLU A 161 -5.83 9.79 16.73
N LEU A 162 -5.57 8.51 16.49
CA LEU A 162 -5.86 7.42 17.42
C LEU A 162 -5.12 7.62 18.76
N GLU A 163 -3.85 8.01 18.72
CA GLU A 163 -3.09 8.37 19.92
C GLU A 163 -3.75 9.52 20.68
N SER A 164 -4.15 10.58 19.97
CA SER A 164 -4.84 11.75 20.52
C SER A 164 -6.20 11.38 21.12
N TYR A 165 -6.94 10.48 20.49
CA TYR A 165 -8.22 9.98 20.99
C TYR A 165 -8.05 9.14 22.25
N ILE A 166 -7.11 8.20 22.29
CA ILE A 166 -6.84 7.37 23.48
C ILE A 166 -6.35 8.24 24.65
N ALA A 167 -5.57 9.30 24.38
CA ALA A 167 -5.18 10.25 25.41
C ALA A 167 -6.39 10.93 26.07
N ARG A 168 -7.47 11.20 25.31
CA ARG A 168 -8.74 11.73 25.82
C ARG A 168 -9.65 10.65 26.41
N ASN A 169 -9.57 9.42 25.90
CA ASN A 169 -10.41 8.29 26.27
C ASN A 169 -9.56 7.09 26.72
N PRO A 170 -8.90 7.15 27.89
CA PRO A 170 -7.90 6.18 28.31
C PRO A 170 -8.47 4.82 28.77
N ARG A 171 -9.79 4.62 28.63
CA ARG A 171 -10.52 3.38 28.97
C ARG A 171 -11.20 2.75 27.75
N ASP A 172 -11.01 3.30 26.56
CA ASP A 172 -11.58 2.71 25.34
C ASP A 172 -10.69 1.54 24.87
N ALA A 173 -10.98 0.33 25.37
CA ALA A 173 -10.19 -0.87 25.13
C ALA A 173 -10.12 -1.22 23.64
N GLU A 174 -11.22 -1.07 22.92
CA GLU A 174 -11.32 -1.40 21.50
C GLU A 174 -10.41 -0.52 20.65
N VAL A 175 -10.43 0.80 20.84
CA VAL A 175 -9.55 1.70 20.11
C VAL A 175 -8.07 1.46 20.44
N MET A 176 -7.76 1.04 21.67
CA MET A 176 -6.41 0.58 22.02
C MET A 176 -6.00 -0.67 21.25
N VAL A 177 -6.90 -1.65 21.07
CA VAL A 177 -6.62 -2.82 20.23
C VAL A 177 -6.31 -2.38 18.81
N HIS A 178 -7.15 -1.53 18.21
CA HIS A 178 -6.93 -1.07 16.84
C HIS A 178 -5.64 -0.28 16.66
N LEU A 179 -5.29 0.61 17.58
CA LEU A 179 -4.01 1.31 17.53
C LEU A 179 -2.83 0.33 17.68
N GLY A 180 -2.95 -0.66 18.57
CA GLY A 180 -1.96 -1.72 18.73
C GLY A 180 -1.75 -2.52 17.44
N LEU A 181 -2.83 -2.95 16.79
CA LEU A 181 -2.79 -3.68 15.52
C LEU A 181 -2.26 -2.83 14.37
N ALA A 182 -2.67 -1.56 14.29
CA ALA A 182 -2.15 -0.61 13.32
C ALA A 182 -0.64 -0.42 13.51
N TYR A 183 -0.15 -0.38 14.76
CA TYR A 183 1.28 -0.37 15.03
C TYR A 183 1.99 -1.63 14.57
N LEU A 184 1.44 -2.81 14.81
CA LEU A 184 2.04 -4.06 14.33
C LEU A 184 2.06 -4.14 12.79
N LYS A 185 1.05 -3.58 12.12
CA LYS A 185 0.93 -3.53 10.65
C LYS A 185 1.93 -2.57 10.03
N TRP A 186 1.91 -1.31 10.45
CA TRP A 186 2.65 -0.22 9.81
C TRP A 186 4.05 0.01 10.41
N ARG A 187 4.28 -0.39 11.66
CA ARG A 187 5.56 -0.19 12.36
C ARG A 187 6.18 -1.54 12.76
N PRO A 188 6.92 -2.18 11.83
CA PRO A 188 7.90 -3.24 12.10
C PRO A 188 8.52 -3.33 13.51
N ALA A 189 9.11 -2.22 13.99
CA ALA A 189 9.82 -2.16 15.27
C ALA A 189 8.92 -2.41 16.51
N GLU A 190 7.60 -2.34 16.34
CA GLU A 190 6.62 -2.61 17.39
C GLU A 190 6.32 -4.11 17.55
N ARG A 191 6.81 -4.99 16.66
CA ARG A 191 6.63 -6.46 16.73
C ARG A 191 7.58 -7.14 17.71
N ARG A 192 7.57 -6.68 18.96
CA ARG A 192 8.36 -7.25 20.06
C ARG A 192 7.64 -7.07 21.40
N VAL A 193 7.91 -7.96 22.34
CA VAL A 193 7.44 -7.82 23.72
C VAL A 193 8.03 -6.54 24.34
N GLY A 194 7.20 -5.79 25.06
CA GLY A 194 7.56 -4.49 25.65
C GLY A 194 7.50 -3.30 24.70
N SER A 195 7.03 -3.49 23.46
CA SER A 195 6.75 -2.39 22.52
C SER A 195 5.51 -1.57 22.93
N ARG A 196 5.26 -0.45 22.24
CA ARG A 196 4.03 0.33 22.45
C ARG A 196 2.80 -0.46 22.04
N ALA A 197 2.88 -1.18 20.93
CA ALA A 197 1.81 -2.07 20.50
C ALA A 197 1.51 -3.14 21.55
N HIS A 198 2.54 -3.78 22.10
CA HIS A 198 2.40 -4.76 23.17
C HIS A 198 1.71 -4.16 24.41
N ALA A 199 2.14 -2.98 24.85
CA ALA A 199 1.56 -2.31 26.00
C ALA A 199 0.08 -1.92 25.79
N LEU A 200 -0.27 -1.45 24.58
CA LEU A 200 -1.66 -1.10 24.22
C LEU A 200 -2.57 -2.33 24.23
N LEU A 201 -2.15 -3.43 23.59
CA LEU A 201 -2.91 -4.68 23.55
C LEU A 201 -3.09 -5.27 24.96
N GLN A 202 -2.02 -5.28 25.77
CA GLN A 202 -2.09 -5.77 27.15
C GLN A 202 -3.05 -4.93 27.99
N ARG A 203 -3.02 -3.61 27.85
CA ARG A 203 -3.91 -2.70 28.58
C ARG A 203 -5.36 -2.83 28.13
N ALA A 204 -5.61 -3.03 26.83
CA ALA A 204 -6.95 -3.27 26.31
C ALA A 204 -7.60 -4.51 26.94
N VAL A 205 -6.87 -5.63 26.98
CA VAL A 205 -7.32 -6.89 27.59
C VAL A 205 -7.60 -6.74 29.09
N GLN A 206 -6.82 -5.90 29.78
CA GLN A 206 -7.05 -5.62 31.21
C GLN A 206 -8.31 -4.78 31.47
N ILE A 207 -8.64 -3.87 30.55
CA ILE A 207 -9.79 -2.97 30.71
C ILE A 207 -11.10 -3.71 30.41
N ASP A 208 -11.11 -4.51 29.34
CA ASP A 208 -12.31 -5.23 28.91
C ASP A 208 -11.94 -6.62 28.38
N PRO A 209 -11.86 -7.64 29.26
CA PRO A 209 -11.34 -8.95 28.88
C PRO A 209 -12.27 -9.73 27.94
N ASP A 210 -13.58 -9.49 27.98
CA ASP A 210 -14.57 -10.43 27.43
C ASP A 210 -15.08 -10.08 26.03
N THR A 211 -14.50 -9.05 25.40
CA THR A 211 -14.82 -8.65 24.03
C THR A 211 -14.11 -9.49 22.96
N GLU A 212 -14.72 -9.61 21.78
CA GLU A 212 -14.09 -10.26 20.61
C GLU A 212 -12.74 -9.63 20.25
N MET A 213 -12.64 -8.30 20.37
CA MET A 213 -11.39 -7.57 20.14
C MET A 213 -10.31 -7.92 21.17
N SER A 214 -10.70 -8.20 22.40
CA SER A 214 -9.77 -8.68 23.42
C SER A 214 -9.30 -10.12 23.17
N LEU A 215 -10.09 -10.95 22.49
CA LEU A 215 -9.61 -12.24 21.99
C LEU A 215 -8.52 -12.04 20.93
N GLU A 216 -8.73 -11.15 19.96
CA GLU A 216 -7.73 -10.81 18.95
C GLU A 216 -6.45 -10.25 19.57
N ALA A 217 -6.58 -9.37 20.57
CA ALA A 217 -5.43 -8.84 21.32
C ALA A 217 -4.65 -9.94 22.05
N ARG A 218 -5.32 -10.90 22.69
CA ARG A 218 -4.66 -12.05 23.34
C ARG A 218 -3.93 -12.94 22.35
N LEU A 219 -4.50 -13.18 21.17
CA LEU A 219 -3.84 -13.95 20.10
C LEU A 219 -2.54 -13.27 19.68
N TRP A 220 -2.56 -11.96 19.47
CA TRP A 220 -1.35 -11.20 19.12
C TRP A 220 -0.31 -11.16 20.24
N LEU A 221 -0.73 -11.00 21.50
CA LEU A 221 0.19 -11.07 22.65
C LEU A 221 0.89 -12.44 22.71
N SER A 222 0.13 -13.53 22.56
CA SER A 222 0.67 -14.90 22.51
C SER A 222 1.67 -15.08 21.36
N LYS A 223 1.35 -14.53 20.16
CA LYS A 223 2.26 -14.56 19.00
C LYS A 223 3.56 -13.80 19.27
N LEU A 224 3.50 -12.60 19.84
CA LEU A 224 4.70 -11.82 20.17
C LEU A 224 5.59 -12.55 21.19
N GLU A 225 4.99 -13.20 22.18
CA GLU A 225 5.71 -14.01 23.16
C GLU A 225 6.31 -15.28 22.55
N ALA A 226 5.57 -15.95 21.66
CA ALA A 226 6.06 -17.12 20.93
C ALA A 226 7.24 -16.76 20.03
N ASP A 227 7.15 -15.65 19.29
CA ASP A 227 8.24 -15.14 18.46
C ASP A 227 9.47 -14.80 19.30
N GLN A 228 9.29 -14.16 20.47
CA GLN A 228 10.40 -13.87 21.37
C GLN A 228 11.04 -15.15 21.92
N ARG A 229 10.24 -16.15 22.30
CA ARG A 229 10.72 -17.45 22.77
C ARG A 229 11.47 -18.21 21.68
N ALA A 230 10.95 -18.22 20.45
CA ALA A 230 11.63 -18.82 19.31
C ALA A 230 13.00 -18.17 19.07
N ARG A 231 13.07 -16.82 19.08
CA ARG A 231 14.35 -16.08 18.97
C ARG A 231 15.29 -16.35 20.15
N ALA A 232 14.77 -16.57 21.36
CA ALA A 232 15.60 -16.91 22.52
C ALA A 232 16.14 -18.35 22.42
N ALA A 233 15.31 -19.30 21.99
CA ALA A 233 15.71 -20.69 21.77
C ALA A 233 16.75 -20.81 20.65
N GLU A 234 16.58 -20.06 19.56
CA GLU A 234 17.56 -19.99 18.48
C GLU A 234 18.91 -19.41 18.96
N ARG A 235 18.88 -18.37 19.80
CA ARG A 235 20.09 -17.83 20.44
C ARG A 235 20.76 -18.83 21.39
N ALA A 236 19.98 -19.57 22.19
CA ALA A 236 20.52 -20.60 23.07
C ALA A 236 21.10 -21.80 22.30
N HIS A 237 20.44 -22.21 21.22
CA HIS A 237 20.94 -23.23 20.32
C HIS A 237 22.25 -22.80 19.64
N ARG A 238 22.35 -21.53 19.24
CA ARG A 238 23.57 -20.88 18.72
C ARG A 238 24.72 -20.90 19.73
N GLU A 239 24.45 -20.56 20.99
CA GLU A 239 25.45 -20.63 22.06
C GLU A 239 25.93 -22.07 22.29
N ALA A 240 25.03 -23.05 22.27
CA ALA A 240 25.35 -24.47 22.40
C ALA A 240 26.18 -25.02 21.21
N LEU A 241 25.87 -24.62 19.97
CA LEU A 241 26.64 -25.00 18.78
C LEU A 241 28.04 -24.37 18.77
N SER A 242 28.18 -23.13 19.27
CA SER A 242 29.48 -22.46 19.38
C SER A 242 30.40 -23.08 20.45
N THR A 243 29.85 -23.84 21.40
CA THR A 243 30.58 -24.46 22.53
C THR A 243 30.74 -25.98 22.38
N GLY A 244 30.20 -26.58 21.32
CA GLY A 244 30.23 -28.03 21.12
C GLY A 244 31.58 -28.59 20.60
N PRO A 245 31.85 -29.90 20.77
CA PRO A 245 33.15 -30.52 20.47
C PRO A 245 33.51 -30.64 18.98
N GLY A 246 32.67 -30.13 18.07
CA GLY A 246 32.93 -30.07 16.62
C GLY A 246 33.81 -28.89 16.19
N GLY A 247 34.21 -28.02 17.13
CA GLY A 247 34.96 -26.78 16.90
C GLY A 247 36.42 -26.94 16.48
N ARG A 248 36.71 -27.75 15.46
CA ARG A 248 38.05 -27.78 14.84
C ARG A 248 38.12 -27.27 13.41
N PHE A 249 37.01 -27.06 12.70
CA PHE A 249 37.06 -26.42 11.38
C PHE A 249 35.82 -25.53 11.13
N SER A 250 36.05 -24.31 10.64
CA SER A 250 35.09 -23.20 10.40
C SER A 250 34.81 -22.26 11.60
N THR A 251 35.77 -21.43 11.99
CA THR A 251 35.54 -20.32 12.96
C THR A 251 35.11 -19.02 12.29
N ASN A 252 35.21 -18.91 10.96
CA ASN A 252 34.89 -17.67 10.27
C ASN A 252 33.47 -17.70 9.67
N SER A 253 32.50 -17.27 10.47
CA SER A 253 31.10 -17.06 10.07
C SER A 253 30.85 -15.72 9.36
N ARG A 254 31.89 -14.88 9.21
CA ARG A 254 31.71 -13.49 8.80
C ARG A 254 31.48 -13.38 7.29
N ILE A 255 30.43 -12.63 6.94
CA ILE A 255 30.16 -12.19 5.58
C ILE A 255 30.86 -10.86 5.33
N VAL A 256 31.58 -10.77 4.22
CA VAL A 256 32.13 -9.52 3.68
C VAL A 256 31.42 -9.27 2.35
N PRO A 257 30.49 -8.30 2.30
CA PRO A 257 29.78 -7.92 1.07
C PRO A 257 30.75 -7.72 -0.10
N GLY A 258 30.43 -8.28 -1.27
CA GLY A 258 31.26 -8.13 -2.46
C GLY A 258 32.51 -9.00 -2.52
N GLU A 259 32.85 -9.71 -1.43
CA GLU A 259 34.17 -10.34 -1.32
C GLU A 259 34.14 -11.80 -0.84
N ALA A 260 33.40 -12.10 0.24
CA ALA A 260 33.54 -13.40 0.89
C ALA A 260 32.33 -13.83 1.74
N LEU A 261 32.03 -15.13 1.70
CA LEU A 261 31.12 -15.82 2.60
C LEU A 261 31.94 -16.75 3.52
N GLY A 262 32.28 -16.26 4.71
CA GLY A 262 33.19 -16.95 5.63
C GLY A 262 34.59 -17.12 5.02
N GLU A 263 35.04 -18.36 4.87
CA GLU A 263 36.34 -18.68 4.23
C GLU A 263 36.30 -18.66 2.69
N VAL A 264 35.11 -18.62 2.09
CA VAL A 264 34.95 -18.69 0.63
C VAL A 264 35.00 -17.30 0.05
N ARG A 265 36.06 -17.01 -0.71
CA ARG A 265 36.27 -15.71 -1.36
C ARG A 265 35.86 -15.76 -2.83
N LEU A 266 35.28 -14.69 -3.32
CA LEU A 266 35.07 -14.51 -4.76
C LEU A 266 36.43 -14.52 -5.48
N GLY A 267 36.47 -15.15 -6.65
CA GLY A 267 37.68 -15.39 -7.42
C GLY A 267 38.56 -16.54 -6.93
N MET A 268 38.22 -17.20 -5.82
CA MET A 268 38.92 -18.40 -5.34
C MET A 268 38.77 -19.54 -6.36
N PRO A 269 39.83 -20.32 -6.64
CA PRO A 269 39.71 -21.48 -7.52
C PRO A 269 38.90 -22.60 -6.83
N LEU A 270 37.92 -23.18 -7.53
CA LEU A 270 37.05 -24.26 -7.02
C LEU A 270 37.84 -25.44 -6.44
N ARG A 271 38.96 -25.81 -7.06
CA ARG A 271 39.88 -26.86 -6.58
C ARG A 271 40.42 -26.60 -5.16
N ALA A 272 40.55 -25.35 -4.73
CA ALA A 272 40.97 -25.02 -3.36
C ALA A 272 39.84 -25.30 -2.36
N LEU A 273 38.59 -25.07 -2.76
CA LEU A 273 37.39 -25.36 -1.97
C LEU A 273 37.17 -26.88 -1.85
N MET A 274 37.27 -27.60 -2.97
CA MET A 274 37.10 -29.06 -3.03
C MET A 274 38.16 -29.85 -2.24
N ARG A 275 39.34 -29.25 -1.98
CA ARG A 275 40.35 -29.86 -1.10
C ARG A 275 39.94 -29.87 0.38
N ARG A 276 39.00 -28.99 0.76
CA ARG A 276 38.55 -28.82 2.14
C ARG A 276 37.17 -29.42 2.37
N PHE A 277 36.29 -29.28 1.38
CA PHE A 277 34.90 -29.70 1.47
C PHE A 277 34.55 -30.57 0.27
N ALA A 278 33.92 -31.71 0.51
CA ALA A 278 33.42 -32.56 -0.56
C ALA A 278 32.11 -31.96 -1.11
N PRO A 279 32.00 -31.71 -2.42
CA PRO A 279 30.73 -31.29 -3.01
C PRO A 279 29.75 -32.47 -3.02
N GLU A 280 28.45 -32.16 -3.08
CA GLU A 280 27.40 -33.16 -3.24
C GLU A 280 27.58 -33.98 -4.52
N GLN A 281 27.97 -33.30 -5.61
CA GLN A 281 28.26 -33.89 -6.91
C GLN A 281 29.54 -33.29 -7.47
N ILE A 282 30.36 -34.10 -8.14
CA ILE A 282 31.55 -33.61 -8.83
C ILE A 282 31.08 -32.76 -10.01
N PRO A 283 31.43 -31.46 -10.07
CA PRO A 283 30.93 -30.58 -11.11
C PRO A 283 31.59 -30.90 -12.45
N ASP A 284 30.77 -30.94 -13.50
CA ASP A 284 31.27 -30.98 -14.87
C ASP A 284 31.67 -29.56 -15.32
N LEU A 285 32.98 -29.38 -15.49
CA LEU A 285 33.58 -28.12 -15.93
C LEU A 285 33.83 -28.09 -17.45
N SER A 286 33.24 -29.03 -18.20
CA SER A 286 33.29 -29.05 -19.65
C SER A 286 32.47 -27.90 -20.24
N GLY A 287 33.06 -27.14 -21.16
CA GLY A 287 32.37 -26.12 -21.95
C GLY A 287 32.25 -24.74 -21.29
N PRO A 288 31.72 -23.75 -22.02
CA PRO A 288 31.58 -22.37 -21.53
C PRO A 288 30.40 -22.21 -20.58
N GLY A 289 30.41 -21.15 -19.77
CA GLY A 289 29.32 -20.76 -18.87
C GLY A 289 29.62 -20.98 -17.40
N VAL A 290 28.56 -21.11 -16.59
CA VAL A 290 28.66 -21.26 -15.13
C VAL A 290 28.11 -22.61 -14.65
N VAL A 291 28.49 -23.02 -13.45
CA VAL A 291 27.93 -24.19 -12.77
C VAL A 291 27.79 -23.92 -11.28
N ASP A 292 26.64 -24.30 -10.72
CA ASP A 292 26.42 -24.26 -9.28
C ASP A 292 26.91 -25.55 -8.64
N VAL A 293 27.72 -25.40 -7.59
CA VAL A 293 28.31 -26.50 -6.84
C VAL A 293 27.86 -26.41 -5.40
N ARG A 294 27.21 -27.46 -4.91
CA ARG A 294 26.66 -27.51 -3.55
C ARG A 294 27.61 -28.26 -2.61
N PHE A 295 27.78 -27.72 -1.41
CA PHE A 295 28.60 -28.25 -0.34
C PHE A 295 27.75 -28.39 0.94
N PRO A 296 26.86 -29.40 1.03
CA PRO A 296 25.91 -29.53 2.13
C PRO A 296 26.59 -29.61 3.51
N ALA A 297 27.73 -30.29 3.56
CA ALA A 297 28.52 -30.47 4.79
C ALA A 297 29.17 -29.17 5.31
N TYR A 298 29.20 -28.11 4.49
CA TYR A 298 29.73 -26.80 4.87
C TYR A 298 28.59 -25.77 4.90
N HIS A 299 27.69 -25.95 5.87
CA HIS A 299 26.59 -25.02 6.15
C HIS A 299 25.69 -24.74 4.92
N ASP A 300 25.33 -25.80 4.17
CA ASP A 300 24.51 -25.70 2.95
C ASP A 300 24.99 -24.64 1.95
N LEU A 301 26.32 -24.54 1.79
CA LEU A 301 26.93 -23.60 0.88
C LEU A 301 26.66 -24.01 -0.58
N THR A 302 26.21 -23.05 -1.38
CA THR A 302 26.18 -23.15 -2.85
C THR A 302 27.13 -22.11 -3.42
N VAL A 303 27.98 -22.51 -4.37
CA VAL A 303 28.87 -21.57 -5.09
C VAL A 303 28.62 -21.66 -6.58
N THR A 304 28.50 -20.51 -7.25
CA THR A 304 28.50 -20.45 -8.70
C THR A 304 29.93 -20.31 -9.18
N VAL A 305 30.34 -21.16 -10.12
CA VAL A 305 31.71 -21.23 -10.62
C VAL A 305 31.72 -21.00 -12.13
N ASP A 306 32.65 -20.18 -12.59
CA ASP A 306 32.98 -20.02 -14.00
C ASP A 306 33.68 -21.29 -14.53
N ARG A 307 33.12 -21.93 -15.57
CA ARG A 307 33.66 -23.20 -16.09
C ARG A 307 35.02 -23.04 -16.76
N GLU A 308 35.29 -21.89 -17.37
CA GLU A 308 36.53 -21.63 -18.12
C GLU A 308 37.72 -21.36 -17.19
N THR A 309 37.50 -20.53 -16.18
CA THR A 309 38.53 -20.11 -15.23
C THR A 309 38.55 -20.97 -13.96
N SER A 310 37.51 -21.78 -13.75
CA SER A 310 37.28 -22.58 -12.54
C SER A 310 37.32 -21.73 -11.26
N ARG A 311 36.84 -20.49 -11.33
CA ARG A 311 36.82 -19.54 -10.21
C ARG A 311 35.40 -19.33 -9.70
N VAL A 312 35.29 -19.18 -8.38
CA VAL A 312 34.03 -18.83 -7.70
C VAL A 312 33.62 -17.42 -8.10
N LEU A 313 32.42 -17.29 -8.68
CA LEU A 313 31.81 -16.01 -9.03
C LEU A 313 30.86 -15.51 -7.95
N SER A 314 30.14 -16.41 -7.29
CA SER A 314 29.24 -16.11 -6.19
C SER A 314 29.25 -17.23 -5.15
N ALA A 315 28.79 -16.90 -3.94
CA ALA A 315 28.58 -17.88 -2.89
C ALA A 315 27.31 -17.53 -2.11
N SER A 316 26.42 -18.49 -1.90
CA SER A 316 25.21 -18.32 -1.09
C SER A 316 25.00 -19.50 -0.13
N SER A 317 24.19 -19.28 0.89
CA SER A 317 23.86 -20.28 1.89
C SER A 317 22.49 -20.00 2.50
N THR A 318 21.77 -21.07 2.82
CA THR A 318 20.53 -21.05 3.60
C THR A 318 20.79 -21.25 5.11
N SER A 319 22.05 -21.39 5.51
CA SER A 319 22.42 -21.59 6.90
C SER A 319 22.48 -20.26 7.66
N ASP A 320 21.98 -20.29 8.88
CA ASP A 320 22.09 -19.22 9.86
C ASP A 320 23.52 -19.02 10.39
N PHE A 321 24.46 -19.90 10.03
CA PHE A 321 25.87 -19.82 10.40
C PHE A 321 26.53 -18.53 9.90
N PHE A 322 26.25 -18.12 8.66
CA PHE A 322 26.88 -16.94 8.07
C PHE A 322 26.15 -15.65 8.47
N ARG A 323 26.93 -14.65 8.93
CA ARG A 323 26.41 -13.37 9.45
C ARG A 323 27.24 -12.18 9.00
N LEU A 324 26.56 -11.06 8.76
CA LEU A 324 27.20 -9.76 8.59
C LEU A 324 27.77 -9.25 9.92
N PRO A 325 28.70 -8.26 9.90
CA PRO A 325 29.25 -7.66 11.12
C PRO A 325 28.20 -7.09 12.08
N ALA A 326 27.05 -6.68 11.56
CA ALA A 326 25.91 -6.20 12.34
C ALA A 326 25.09 -7.33 13.02
N GLY A 327 25.47 -8.59 12.84
CA GLY A 327 24.82 -9.75 13.47
C GLY A 327 23.59 -10.28 12.72
N VAL A 328 23.29 -9.77 11.53
CA VAL A 328 22.14 -10.18 10.68
C VAL A 328 22.55 -11.20 9.61
N GLY A 329 21.61 -12.04 9.17
CA GLY A 329 21.80 -13.05 8.11
C GLY A 329 20.54 -13.90 7.89
N VAL A 330 20.70 -15.15 7.45
CA VAL A 330 19.55 -16.08 7.29
C VAL A 330 18.80 -16.28 8.61
N GLY A 331 17.47 -16.21 8.58
CA GLY A 331 16.59 -16.27 9.74
C GLY A 331 16.21 -14.90 10.31
N SER A 332 17.01 -13.86 10.06
CA SER A 332 16.68 -12.49 10.47
C SER A 332 15.48 -11.94 9.69
N LEU A 333 14.70 -11.08 10.35
CA LEU A 333 13.70 -10.29 9.66
C LEU A 333 14.38 -9.27 8.75
N ILE A 334 13.77 -8.96 7.60
CA ILE A 334 14.32 -7.95 6.67
C ILE A 334 14.53 -6.59 7.36
N GLN A 335 13.73 -6.33 8.40
CA GLN A 335 13.74 -5.10 9.20
C GLN A 335 15.01 -4.95 10.04
N GLU A 336 15.63 -6.07 10.42
CA GLU A 336 16.89 -6.08 11.18
C GLU A 336 18.06 -5.59 10.30
N PHE A 337 17.91 -5.63 8.97
CA PHE A 337 18.91 -5.11 8.03
C PHE A 337 18.82 -3.59 7.85
N TYR A 338 17.68 -2.95 8.13
CA TYR A 338 17.47 -1.50 7.89
C TYR A 338 18.45 -0.56 8.61
N PRO A 339 18.95 -0.85 9.83
CA PRO A 339 20.00 -0.02 10.44
C PRO A 339 21.30 0.03 9.64
N VAL A 340 21.56 -0.99 8.82
CA VAL A 340 22.77 -1.11 8.00
C VAL A 340 22.48 -0.73 6.54
N TYR A 341 21.34 -1.16 6.03
CA TYR A 341 20.86 -0.94 4.66
C TYR A 341 19.48 -0.28 4.72
N PRO A 342 19.40 1.06 4.82
CA PRO A 342 18.13 1.77 5.04
C PRO A 342 17.10 1.63 3.92
N ARG A 343 17.53 1.21 2.73
CA ARG A 343 16.68 1.01 1.55
C ARG A 343 16.93 -0.38 0.98
N ILE A 344 15.97 -1.28 1.20
CA ILE A 344 16.01 -2.64 0.66
C ILE A 344 14.78 -2.81 -0.24
N PRO A 345 14.92 -2.65 -1.56
CA PRO A 345 13.79 -2.70 -2.49
C PRO A 345 13.45 -4.16 -2.83
N VAL A 346 12.80 -4.88 -1.90
CA VAL A 346 12.35 -6.25 -2.17
C VAL A 346 11.08 -6.22 -3.02
N VAL A 347 11.16 -6.78 -4.24
CA VAL A 347 10.01 -7.06 -5.08
C VAL A 347 9.65 -8.53 -4.90
N PHE A 348 8.41 -8.80 -4.48
CA PHE A 348 7.90 -10.15 -4.27
C PHE A 348 7.16 -10.62 -5.51
N GLY A 349 7.35 -11.89 -5.86
CA GLY A 349 6.57 -12.56 -6.91
C GLY A 349 5.13 -12.85 -6.48
N GLU A 350 4.42 -13.62 -7.31
CA GLU A 350 3.06 -14.05 -7.00
C GLU A 350 3.03 -14.94 -5.75
N PRO A 351 2.10 -14.70 -4.80
CA PRO A 351 2.00 -15.49 -3.60
C PRO A 351 1.33 -16.84 -3.85
N GLU A 352 1.99 -17.92 -3.40
CA GLU A 352 1.42 -19.26 -3.31
C GLU A 352 0.62 -19.43 -2.02
N THR A 353 -0.45 -20.23 -2.05
CA THR A 353 -1.27 -20.51 -0.86
C THR A 353 -1.03 -21.94 -0.39
N LEU A 354 -0.54 -22.08 0.83
CA LEU A 354 -0.30 -23.37 1.48
C LEU A 354 -1.62 -24.01 1.97
N PRO A 355 -1.64 -25.33 2.26
CA PRO A 355 -2.84 -26.04 2.71
C PRO A 355 -3.47 -25.51 4.01
N ASP A 356 -2.68 -24.83 4.85
CA ASP A 356 -3.12 -24.18 6.09
C ASP A 356 -3.71 -22.76 5.85
N GLY A 357 -3.79 -22.33 4.59
CA GLY A 357 -4.25 -21.00 4.18
C GLY A 357 -3.16 -19.91 4.27
N THR A 358 -1.93 -20.25 4.66
CA THR A 358 -0.81 -19.31 4.70
C THR A 358 -0.39 -18.94 3.28
N ARG A 359 -0.31 -17.64 2.98
CA ARG A 359 0.20 -17.13 1.70
C ARG A 359 1.71 -16.89 1.81
N VAL A 360 2.48 -17.46 0.88
CA VAL A 360 3.94 -17.34 0.83
C VAL A 360 4.35 -16.71 -0.49
N ALA A 361 5.20 -15.70 -0.45
CA ALA A 361 5.81 -15.11 -1.64
C ALA A 361 7.32 -14.98 -1.44
N TRP A 362 8.08 -15.10 -2.52
CA TRP A 362 9.54 -14.95 -2.49
C TRP A 362 9.95 -13.70 -3.25
N GLY A 363 10.99 -13.05 -2.76
CA GLY A 363 11.65 -11.93 -3.41
C GLY A 363 13.15 -12.08 -3.28
N ALA A 364 13.89 -11.55 -4.25
CA ALA A 364 15.34 -11.46 -4.19
C ALA A 364 15.76 -10.00 -4.27
N VAL A 365 16.76 -9.62 -3.49
CA VAL A 365 17.31 -8.26 -3.50
C VAL A 365 18.83 -8.31 -3.52
N ARG A 366 19.43 -7.46 -4.35
CA ARG A 366 20.88 -7.29 -4.44
C ARG A 366 21.27 -5.97 -3.79
N LEU A 367 22.26 -5.99 -2.90
CA LEU A 367 22.69 -4.83 -2.10
C LEU A 367 24.22 -4.84 -2.00
N GLU A 368 24.92 -3.87 -2.59
CA GLU A 368 26.36 -3.62 -2.31
C GLU A 368 27.22 -4.92 -2.25
N GLY A 369 27.05 -5.83 -3.22
CA GLY A 369 27.76 -7.12 -3.26
C GLY A 369 27.17 -8.24 -2.39
N LEU A 370 25.92 -8.09 -1.92
CA LEU A 370 25.10 -9.11 -1.28
C LEU A 370 23.91 -9.50 -2.14
N LEU A 371 23.50 -10.75 -1.98
CA LEU A 371 22.21 -11.28 -2.38
C LEU A 371 21.43 -11.64 -1.13
N LEU A 372 20.19 -11.19 -1.01
CA LEU A 372 19.25 -11.70 0.00
C LEU A 372 18.05 -12.30 -0.73
N VAL A 373 17.69 -13.52 -0.35
CA VAL A 373 16.39 -14.10 -0.70
C VAL A 373 15.49 -13.98 0.50
N VAL A 374 14.32 -13.38 0.28
CA VAL A 374 13.36 -13.02 1.31
C VAL A 374 12.08 -13.78 1.07
N GLU A 375 11.61 -14.48 2.10
CA GLU A 375 10.31 -15.11 2.14
C GLU A 375 9.34 -14.21 2.90
N ARG A 376 8.20 -13.90 2.28
CA ARG A 376 7.07 -13.22 2.88
C ARG A 376 6.00 -14.24 3.22
N ARG A 377 5.67 -14.38 4.50
CA ARG A 377 4.55 -15.20 4.98
C ARG A 377 3.41 -14.34 5.47
N THR A 378 2.19 -14.63 5.02
CA THR A 378 0.96 -14.00 5.49
C THR A 378 0.00 -15.08 5.96
N GLU A 379 -0.06 -15.26 7.28
CA GLU A 379 -0.98 -16.22 7.90
C GLU A 379 -2.43 -15.69 7.83
N PRO A 380 -3.42 -16.55 7.54
CA PRO A 380 -4.81 -16.15 7.33
C PRO A 380 -5.46 -15.58 8.60
N GLN A 381 -5.02 -16.04 9.77
CA GLN A 381 -5.51 -15.59 11.07
C GLN A 381 -5.10 -14.15 11.39
N PHE A 382 -3.98 -13.68 10.84
CA PHE A 382 -3.37 -12.40 11.22
C PHE A 382 -3.39 -11.37 10.09
N GLY A 383 -3.35 -11.80 8.82
CA GLY A 383 -3.39 -10.92 7.65
C GLY A 383 -2.20 -9.95 7.50
N ILE A 384 -1.22 -9.99 8.41
CA ILE A 384 -0.02 -9.15 8.39
C ILE A 384 1.16 -9.95 7.81
N PRO A 385 1.85 -9.44 6.78
CA PRO A 385 3.02 -10.11 6.21
C PRO A 385 4.23 -10.04 7.15
N VAL A 386 4.97 -11.15 7.22
CA VAL A 386 6.26 -11.29 7.91
C VAL A 386 7.31 -11.65 6.87
N ASP A 387 8.33 -10.79 6.77
CA ASP A 387 9.40 -10.89 5.77
C ASP A 387 10.69 -11.36 6.45
N ARG A 388 11.17 -12.55 6.09
CA ARG A 388 12.34 -13.21 6.67
C ARG A 388 13.37 -13.53 5.58
N VAL A 389 14.64 -13.30 5.86
CA VAL A 389 15.73 -13.73 4.97
C VAL A 389 15.89 -15.24 5.09
N VAL A 390 15.76 -15.95 3.98
CA VAL A 390 15.88 -17.42 3.90
C VAL A 390 17.16 -17.88 3.21
N GLU A 391 17.82 -16.99 2.48
CA GLU A 391 19.13 -17.21 1.88
C GLU A 391 19.92 -15.91 1.87
N ILE A 392 21.23 -16.02 2.11
CA ILE A 392 22.17 -14.91 1.95
C ILE A 392 23.33 -15.34 1.06
N GLY A 393 23.78 -14.44 0.20
CA GLY A 393 24.94 -14.67 -0.63
C GLY A 393 25.78 -13.42 -0.84
N VAL A 394 26.96 -13.63 -1.39
CA VAL A 394 27.89 -12.61 -1.86
C VAL A 394 28.04 -12.71 -3.37
N LEU A 395 28.03 -11.55 -4.02
CA LEU A 395 28.12 -11.36 -5.46
C LEU A 395 29.21 -10.33 -5.76
N PRO A 396 29.81 -10.31 -6.96
CA PRO A 396 30.72 -9.24 -7.34
C PRO A 396 30.01 -7.87 -7.29
N PRO A 397 30.67 -6.80 -6.84
CA PRO A 397 30.05 -5.47 -6.73
C PRO A 397 29.57 -4.91 -8.08
N ASP A 398 30.14 -5.37 -9.20
CA ASP A 398 29.83 -4.89 -10.56
C ASP A 398 28.57 -5.52 -11.19
N GLU A 399 27.89 -6.47 -10.53
CA GLU A 399 26.66 -7.12 -11.02
C GLU A 399 25.36 -6.52 -10.43
N LEU A 400 25.39 -5.25 -10.02
CA LEU A 400 24.18 -4.52 -9.64
C LEU A 400 23.31 -4.25 -10.88
N PRO A 401 21.99 -4.49 -10.86
CA PRO A 401 21.13 -3.82 -11.84
C PRO A 401 21.28 -2.31 -11.64
N ALA A 402 21.43 -1.57 -12.75
CA ALA A 402 21.33 -0.12 -12.74
C ALA A 402 20.01 0.31 -12.06
N PRO A 403 19.99 1.44 -11.32
CA PRO A 403 18.82 1.89 -10.57
C PRO A 403 17.57 2.07 -11.44
#